data_AF-A0A367M5C8-F1
#
_entry.id   AF-A0A367M5C8-F1
#
_cell.length_a   1.000
_cell.length_b   1.000
_cell.length_c   1.000
_cell.angle_alpha   90.00
_cell.angle_beta   90.00
_cell.angle_gamma   90.00
#
_symmetry.space_group_name_H-M   'P 1'
#
loop_
_entity.id
_entity.type
_entity.pdbx_description
1 polymer ?
#
loop_
_entity_poly.entity_id
_entity_poly.type
_entity_poly.pdbx_seq_one_letter_code
_entity_poly.pdbx_strand_id
1 'polypeptide(L)'
;QFVAPLQEIDLTRKSRAWNTSKTPVHHAIIPTTRRANISALSRIEQDLYEEICRRYLAQFMPLHRYRQVEVVVEVSGQRFGTSGTTPLLLGWKALYPGMKTKKKGEDDSGENDVLPPMAVGDAALCEGLDITAKKTTPPDHFTDATLLDAMINVHKYVTDERIKAIFKQMIDDRKSGEEEAAGGLGTPATRHTFVPKLVDLAQVEFVKPKGKQKEEFIISTQAGRALIQALPAEIAKPDMTALWETAMREIEAGRSTIDRFEAMQRSWITKVIAEIRSKPLNIPYTAPAKAGVGKGNGSSGPRVAPEPVGRACPQCGSQLMKRMGGNGPFIGCEGFRSGCKYTEQVAA
;
A
#
# COMPACT_ATOMS: atom_id res chain seq x y z
N GLN A 1 -5.52 29.50 7.47
CA GLN A 1 -4.10 29.55 7.92
C GLN A 1 -3.08 29.60 6.77
N PHE A 2 -3.49 29.71 5.50
CA PHE A 2 -2.57 29.70 4.35
C PHE A 2 -2.11 31.07 3.83
N VAL A 3 -2.49 32.19 4.46
CA VAL A 3 -2.41 33.51 3.80
C VAL A 3 -0.98 33.96 3.47
N ALA A 4 0.01 33.64 4.32
CA ALA A 4 1.38 34.11 4.12
C ALA A 4 2.16 33.39 2.98
N PRO A 5 2.10 32.04 2.82
CA PRO A 5 2.76 31.35 1.71
C PRO A 5 2.24 31.69 0.30
N LEU A 6 1.04 32.25 0.18
CA LEU A 6 0.40 32.48 -1.13
C LEU A 6 1.06 33.60 -1.94
N GLN A 7 1.83 34.48 -1.30
CA GLN A 7 2.51 35.59 -1.99
C GLN A 7 3.64 35.12 -2.92
N GLU A 8 4.20 33.93 -2.68
CA GLU A 8 5.25 33.32 -3.51
C GLU A 8 4.68 32.49 -4.69
N ILE A 9 3.35 32.42 -4.83
CA ILE A 9 2.71 31.70 -5.92
C ILE A 9 2.88 32.49 -7.22
N ASP A 10 3.57 31.87 -8.16
CA ASP A 10 3.68 32.35 -9.54
C ASP A 10 2.82 31.47 -10.45
N LEU A 11 1.66 31.98 -10.87
CA LEU A 11 0.73 31.27 -11.75
C LEU A 11 1.27 31.10 -13.18
N THR A 12 2.33 31.81 -13.57
CA THR A 12 2.99 31.65 -14.87
C THR A 12 3.99 30.50 -14.87
N ARG A 13 4.41 30.04 -13.68
CA ARG A 13 5.33 28.92 -13.51
C ARG A 13 4.68 27.61 -13.94
N LYS A 14 5.39 26.88 -14.80
CA LYS A 14 5.07 25.49 -15.16
C LYS A 14 6.18 24.59 -14.61
N SER A 15 5.87 23.83 -13.56
CA SER A 15 6.79 22.82 -13.05
C SER A 15 6.92 21.64 -14.03
N ARG A 16 7.76 20.67 -13.70
CA ARG A 16 7.86 19.41 -14.45
C ARG A 16 6.56 18.59 -14.49
N ALA A 17 5.57 18.93 -13.67
CA ALA A 17 4.29 18.21 -13.60
C ALA A 17 3.44 18.40 -14.87
N TRP A 18 3.65 19.47 -15.64
CA TRP A 18 2.96 19.72 -16.91
C TRP A 18 3.71 19.05 -18.05
N ASN A 19 3.49 17.74 -18.21
CA ASN A 19 4.14 16.96 -19.26
C ASN A 19 3.20 15.93 -19.88
N THR A 20 2.71 16.21 -21.09
CA THR A 20 1.76 15.35 -21.83
C THR A 20 2.35 13.98 -22.20
N SER A 21 3.67 13.87 -22.36
CA SER A 21 4.31 12.57 -22.60
C SER A 21 4.21 11.61 -21.41
N LYS A 22 3.83 12.12 -20.23
CA LYS A 22 3.74 11.35 -18.98
C LYS A 22 2.30 11.14 -18.50
N THR A 23 1.30 11.30 -19.37
CA THR A 23 -0.12 11.20 -19.01
C THR A 23 -0.87 10.32 -20.03
N PRO A 24 -0.76 8.98 -19.93
CA PRO A 24 -1.23 8.08 -20.98
C PRO A 24 -2.75 7.83 -20.90
N VAL A 25 -3.31 7.68 -19.69
CA VAL A 25 -4.75 7.36 -19.48
C VAL A 25 -5.40 8.28 -18.46
N HIS A 26 -4.69 8.56 -17.36
CA HIS A 26 -5.13 9.43 -16.29
C HIS A 26 -4.04 10.44 -15.91
N HIS A 27 -4.43 11.58 -15.36
CA HIS A 27 -3.51 12.57 -14.80
C HIS A 27 -3.52 12.51 -13.26
N ALA A 28 -2.60 13.24 -12.63
CA ALA A 28 -2.57 13.37 -11.18
C ALA A 28 -3.91 13.92 -10.63
N ILE A 29 -4.28 13.51 -9.42
CA ILE A 29 -5.47 14.02 -8.73
C ILE A 29 -5.24 15.49 -8.37
N ILE A 30 -6.10 16.37 -8.87
CA ILE A 30 -6.04 17.82 -8.67
C ILE A 30 -7.41 18.37 -8.26
N PRO A 31 -7.48 19.57 -7.65
CA PRO A 31 -8.75 20.25 -7.46
C PRO A 31 -9.44 20.52 -8.79
N THR A 32 -10.77 20.45 -8.82
CA THR A 32 -11.56 20.85 -9.98
C THR A 32 -11.81 22.36 -9.98
N THR A 33 -12.29 22.92 -11.09
CA THR A 33 -12.69 24.33 -11.18
C THR A 33 -13.98 24.64 -10.42
N ARG A 34 -14.73 23.62 -9.97
CA ARG A 34 -15.95 23.81 -9.19
C ARG A 34 -15.59 24.22 -7.76
N ARG A 35 -16.15 25.34 -7.31
CA ARG A 35 -15.97 25.81 -5.93
C ARG A 35 -16.51 24.76 -4.96
N ALA A 36 -15.63 24.21 -4.13
CA ALA A 36 -16.01 23.24 -3.11
C ALA A 36 -16.80 23.91 -1.97
N ASN A 37 -17.87 23.26 -1.52
CA ASN A 37 -18.59 23.66 -0.32
C ASN A 37 -17.94 23.02 0.92
N ILE A 38 -16.93 23.67 1.47
CA ILE A 38 -16.10 23.12 2.56
C ILE A 38 -16.92 22.77 3.80
N SER A 39 -17.97 23.53 4.11
CA SER A 39 -18.82 23.28 5.29
C SER A 39 -19.69 22.02 5.16
N ALA A 40 -19.91 21.53 3.93
CA ALA A 40 -20.64 20.29 3.69
C ALA A 40 -19.74 19.04 3.74
N LEU A 41 -18.41 19.22 3.77
CA LEU A 41 -17.45 18.12 3.85
C LEU A 41 -17.30 17.66 5.31
N SER A 42 -17.21 16.35 5.52
CA SER A 42 -16.75 15.79 6.79
C SER A 42 -15.31 16.18 7.08
N ARG A 43 -14.86 16.02 8.33
CA ARG A 43 -13.49 16.37 8.71
C ARG A 43 -12.43 15.66 7.85
N ILE A 44 -12.62 14.37 7.58
CA ILE A 44 -11.69 13.56 6.78
C ILE A 44 -11.65 14.06 5.33
N GLU A 45 -12.81 14.38 4.75
CA GLU A 45 -12.89 14.92 3.39
C GLU A 45 -12.24 16.30 3.30
N GLN A 46 -12.41 17.15 4.31
CA GLN A 46 -11.74 18.45 4.38
C GLN A 46 -10.22 18.29 4.42
N ASP A 47 -9.71 17.45 5.31
CA ASP A 47 -8.27 17.21 5.47
C ASP A 47 -7.66 16.66 4.16
N LEU A 48 -8.34 15.71 3.48
CA LEU A 48 -7.92 15.16 2.20
C LEU A 48 -7.95 16.19 1.06
N TYR A 49 -9.05 16.95 0.96
CA TYR A 49 -9.20 18.00 -0.05
C TYR A 49 -8.14 19.10 0.12
N GLU A 50 -7.86 19.49 1.36
CA GLU A 50 -6.82 20.46 1.68
C GLU A 50 -5.42 19.98 1.27
N GLU A 51 -5.09 18.70 1.50
CA GLU A 51 -3.81 18.14 1.04
C GLU A 51 -3.69 18.12 -0.49
N ILE A 52 -4.76 17.76 -1.21
CA ILE A 52 -4.81 17.80 -2.67
C ILE A 52 -4.58 19.23 -3.18
N CYS A 53 -5.27 20.21 -2.58
CA CYS A 53 -5.11 21.62 -2.94
C CYS A 53 -3.71 22.13 -2.64
N ARG A 54 -3.18 21.84 -1.45
CA ARG A 54 -1.83 22.23 -1.02
C ARG A 54 -0.76 21.66 -1.97
N ARG A 55 -0.89 20.38 -2.35
CA ARG A 55 0.03 19.71 -3.28
C ARG A 55 -0.03 20.29 -4.70
N TYR A 56 -1.22 20.70 -5.15
CA TYR A 56 -1.40 21.39 -6.43
C TYR A 56 -0.78 22.80 -6.39
N LEU A 57 -1.04 23.59 -5.35
CA LEU A 57 -0.45 24.93 -5.17
C LEU A 57 1.09 24.89 -5.11
N ALA A 58 1.66 23.85 -4.49
CA ALA A 58 3.11 23.64 -4.44
C ALA A 58 3.78 23.61 -5.84
N GLN A 59 3.03 23.29 -6.90
CA GLN A 59 3.55 23.28 -8.26
C GLN A 59 3.86 24.68 -8.82
N PHE A 60 3.25 25.71 -8.25
CA PHE A 60 3.42 27.13 -8.62
C PHE A 60 4.38 27.87 -7.69
N MET A 61 4.95 27.18 -6.71
CA MET A 61 5.91 27.73 -5.76
C MET A 61 7.35 27.51 -6.25
N PRO A 62 8.32 28.35 -5.84
CA PRO A 62 9.72 28.15 -6.18
C PRO A 62 10.29 26.87 -5.55
N LEU A 63 11.42 26.42 -6.10
CA LEU A 63 12.14 25.27 -5.53
C LEU A 63 12.70 25.63 -4.16
N HIS A 64 12.68 24.67 -3.24
CA HIS A 64 13.43 24.77 -2.00
C HIS A 64 14.93 24.84 -2.33
N ARG A 65 15.60 25.90 -1.88
CA ARG A 65 17.05 26.08 -2.01
C ARG A 65 17.68 26.00 -0.63
N TYR A 66 18.76 25.27 -0.54
CA TYR A 66 19.54 25.10 0.68
C TYR A 66 21.02 25.04 0.34
N ARG A 67 21.85 25.27 1.35
CA ARG A 67 23.30 25.08 1.29
C ARG A 67 23.65 23.91 2.19
N GLN A 68 24.19 22.85 1.61
CA GLN A 68 24.76 21.73 2.35
C GLN A 68 26.26 21.98 2.53
N VAL A 69 26.75 21.80 3.75
CA VAL A 69 28.17 21.93 4.12
C VAL A 69 28.59 20.59 4.70
N GLU A 70 29.69 20.05 4.20
CA GLU A 70 30.33 18.85 4.75
C GLU A 70 31.72 19.24 5.25
N VAL A 71 32.04 18.80 6.45
CA VAL A 71 33.27 19.16 7.14
C VAL A 71 33.97 17.88 7.51
N VAL A 72 35.25 17.81 7.17
CA VAL A 72 36.13 16.72 7.59
C VAL A 72 37.31 17.35 8.33
N VAL A 73 37.50 16.95 9.57
CA VAL A 73 38.65 17.34 10.39
C VAL A 73 39.53 16.14 10.65
N GLU A 74 40.84 16.37 10.70
CA GLU A 74 41.82 15.35 11.07
C GLU A 74 42.34 15.62 12.48
N VAL A 75 42.20 14.64 13.37
CA VAL A 75 42.69 14.70 14.75
C VAL A 75 43.51 13.44 15.00
N SER A 76 44.80 13.60 15.31
CA SER A 76 45.72 12.48 15.56
C SER A 76 45.74 11.42 14.44
N GLY A 77 45.67 11.85 13.18
CA GLY A 77 45.64 10.97 12.00
C GLY A 77 44.30 10.27 11.73
N GLN A 78 43.25 10.55 12.52
CA GLN A 78 41.91 10.02 12.32
C GLN A 78 40.99 11.10 11.73
N ARG A 79 40.07 10.68 10.85
CA ARG A 79 39.12 11.59 10.19
C ARG A 79 37.77 11.58 10.89
N PHE A 80 37.29 12.76 11.24
CA PHE A 80 35.95 13.00 11.78
C PHE A 80 35.15 13.84 10.80
N GLY A 81 33.89 13.47 10.58
CA GLY A 81 33.01 14.11 9.61
C GLY A 81 31.72 14.60 10.24
N THR A 82 31.28 15.78 9.83
CA THR A 82 29.91 16.27 10.10
C THR A 82 29.35 16.96 8.86
N SER A 83 28.03 17.09 8.81
CA SER A 83 27.34 17.79 7.74
C SER A 83 26.22 18.65 8.30
N GLY A 84 26.02 19.82 7.71
CA GLY A 84 24.91 20.72 8.03
C GLY A 84 24.20 21.21 6.77
N THR A 85 22.93 21.58 6.92
CA THR A 85 22.07 22.07 5.84
C THR A 85 21.37 23.37 6.24
N THR A 86 21.78 24.48 5.64
CA THR A 86 21.13 25.78 5.86
C THR A 86 20.08 26.07 4.78
N PRO A 87 18.78 26.23 5.11
CA PRO A 87 17.77 26.69 4.16
C PRO A 87 18.10 28.12 3.66
N LEU A 88 18.14 28.32 2.34
CA LEU A 88 18.28 29.63 1.71
C LEU A 88 16.93 30.18 1.23
N LEU A 89 16.05 29.29 0.76
CA LEU A 89 14.68 29.58 0.35
C LEU A 89 13.82 28.36 0.66
N LEU A 90 12.73 28.51 1.42
CA LEU A 90 11.81 27.39 1.67
C LEU A 90 11.08 26.96 0.41
N GLY A 91 10.63 27.92 -0.40
CA GLY A 91 9.83 27.69 -1.60
C GLY A 91 8.60 26.85 -1.29
N TRP A 92 8.33 25.83 -2.10
CA TRP A 92 7.16 24.95 -1.89
C TRP A 92 7.06 24.32 -0.50
N LYS A 93 8.18 24.15 0.23
CA LYS A 93 8.16 23.63 1.62
C LYS A 93 7.43 24.56 2.59
N ALA A 94 7.27 25.85 2.28
CA ALA A 94 6.52 26.80 3.11
C ALA A 94 5.05 26.41 3.29
N LEU A 95 4.49 25.59 2.38
CA LEU A 95 3.13 25.06 2.50
C LEU A 95 2.99 23.92 3.53
N TYR A 96 4.10 23.37 4.04
CA TYR A 96 4.14 22.23 4.94
C TYR A 96 4.84 22.58 6.28
N PRO A 97 4.30 23.53 7.06
CA PRO A 97 4.91 23.94 8.32
C PRO A 97 4.94 22.77 9.32
N GLY A 98 6.08 22.57 9.99
CA GLY A 98 6.23 21.54 11.02
C GLY A 98 6.46 20.11 10.52
N MET A 99 6.52 19.89 9.21
CA MET A 99 6.88 18.59 8.65
C MET A 99 8.40 18.38 8.77
N LYS A 100 8.85 17.89 9.94
CA LYS A 100 10.24 17.45 10.12
C LYS A 100 10.48 16.25 9.21
N THR A 101 11.35 16.38 8.20
CA THR A 101 11.87 15.23 7.47
C THR A 101 12.79 14.45 8.41
N LYS A 102 12.24 13.56 9.24
CA LYS A 102 13.05 12.58 9.96
C LYS A 102 13.69 11.65 8.93
N LYS A 103 14.99 11.82 8.67
CA LYS A 103 15.78 10.74 8.10
C LYS A 103 15.84 9.63 9.14
N LYS A 104 15.47 8.40 8.74
CA LYS A 104 15.63 7.21 9.58
C LYS A 104 17.13 6.96 9.77
N GLY A 105 17.64 7.09 11.00
CA GLY A 105 19.01 6.66 11.36
C GLY A 105 19.97 7.75 11.86
N GLU A 106 19.58 9.03 11.86
CA GLU A 106 20.33 10.08 12.56
C GLU A 106 19.72 10.31 13.94
N ASP A 107 20.55 10.23 14.98
CA ASP A 107 20.18 10.68 16.33
C ASP A 107 19.64 12.12 16.23
N ASP A 108 18.56 12.38 16.96
CA ASP A 108 17.88 13.67 17.06
C ASP A 108 18.75 14.69 17.84
N SER A 109 19.98 14.91 17.38
CA SER A 109 20.78 16.08 17.76
C SER A 109 20.27 17.25 16.93
N GLY A 110 19.15 17.84 17.35
CA GLY A 110 18.53 19.03 16.74
C GLY A 110 19.41 20.30 16.74
N GLU A 111 20.71 20.16 16.96
CA GLU A 111 21.72 21.23 17.02
C GLU A 111 22.63 21.28 15.78
N ASN A 112 22.61 20.28 14.89
CA ASN A 112 23.55 20.16 13.76
C ASN A 112 23.04 20.65 12.39
N ASP A 113 21.87 21.26 12.29
CA ASP A 113 21.35 21.68 10.97
C ASP A 113 22.14 22.85 10.36
N VAL A 114 22.80 23.70 11.16
CA VAL A 114 23.55 24.86 10.64
C VAL A 114 24.96 24.85 11.21
N LEU A 115 25.93 24.59 10.33
CA LEU A 115 27.35 24.68 10.66
C LEU A 115 27.84 26.13 10.54
N PRO A 116 28.82 26.55 11.37
CA PRO A 116 29.43 27.86 11.25
C PRO A 116 30.20 28.00 9.92
N PRO A 117 30.42 29.23 9.43
CA PRO A 117 31.30 29.45 8.29
C PRO A 117 32.72 29.02 8.64
N MET A 118 33.38 28.34 7.71
CA MET A 118 34.74 27.81 7.85
C MET A 118 35.42 27.70 6.48
N ALA A 119 36.74 27.70 6.47
CA ALA A 119 37.59 27.52 5.30
C ALA A 119 38.47 26.29 5.42
N VAL A 120 38.89 25.75 4.28
CA VAL A 120 39.89 24.68 4.24
C VAL A 120 41.20 25.22 4.80
N GLY A 121 41.73 24.56 5.82
CA GLY A 121 42.94 24.96 6.52
C GLY A 121 42.70 25.71 7.83
N ASP A 122 41.44 26.01 8.19
CA ASP A 122 41.13 26.52 9.52
C ASP A 122 41.60 25.55 10.61
N ALA A 123 42.23 26.07 11.65
CA ALA A 123 42.63 25.28 12.80
C ALA A 123 41.39 24.87 13.61
N ALA A 124 41.33 23.60 14.02
CA ALA A 124 40.29 23.10 14.92
C ALA A 124 40.89 22.72 16.27
N LEU A 125 40.17 23.01 17.36
CA LEU A 125 40.53 22.57 18.71
C LEU A 125 39.71 21.33 19.08
N CYS A 126 40.38 20.25 19.47
CA CYS A 126 39.73 19.08 20.04
C CYS A 126 39.58 19.28 21.56
N GLU A 127 38.36 19.55 22.03
CA GLU A 127 38.08 19.79 23.46
C GLU A 127 37.98 18.47 24.26
N GLY A 128 37.67 17.37 23.60
CA GLY A 128 37.51 16.07 24.24
C GLY A 128 37.08 14.98 23.28
N LEU A 129 36.93 13.77 23.81
CA LEU A 129 36.46 12.60 23.09
C LEU A 129 35.27 12.01 23.84
N ASP A 130 34.15 11.84 23.14
CA ASP A 130 33.00 11.07 23.63
C ASP A 130 32.91 9.74 22.85
N ILE A 131 32.70 8.64 23.57
CA ILE A 131 32.58 7.30 23.01
C ILE A 131 31.11 6.88 23.09
N THR A 132 30.40 7.03 21.97
CA THR A 132 29.01 6.61 21.87
C THR A 132 28.90 5.12 21.54
N ALA A 133 28.56 4.30 22.54
CA ALA A 133 28.24 2.90 22.31
C ALA A 133 26.88 2.76 21.58
N LYS A 134 26.88 2.23 20.36
CA LYS A 134 25.66 1.97 19.57
C LYS A 134 25.33 0.48 19.56
N LYS A 135 24.03 0.16 19.49
CA LYS A 135 23.52 -1.21 19.36
C LYS A 135 22.59 -1.30 18.16
N THR A 136 22.72 -2.36 17.36
CA THR A 136 21.79 -2.63 16.26
C THR A 136 20.40 -2.95 16.80
N THR A 137 19.37 -2.39 16.17
CA THR A 137 17.97 -2.72 16.43
C THR A 137 17.44 -3.65 15.33
N PRO A 138 16.46 -4.52 15.63
CA PRO A 138 15.76 -5.26 14.58
C PRO A 138 15.03 -4.30 13.64
N PRO A 139 14.73 -4.72 12.39
CA PRO A 139 13.89 -3.95 11.48
C PRO A 139 12.50 -3.69 12.08
N ASP A 140 11.95 -2.50 11.80
CA ASP A 140 10.57 -2.18 12.19
C ASP A 140 9.57 -3.07 11.46
N HIS A 141 8.45 -3.37 12.13
CA HIS A 141 7.28 -3.94 11.46
C HIS A 141 6.70 -2.95 10.43
N PHE A 142 5.99 -3.49 9.44
CA PHE A 142 5.27 -2.66 8.48
C PHE A 142 4.06 -2.01 9.13
N THR A 143 3.84 -0.73 8.87
CA THR A 143 2.55 -0.04 8.99
C THR A 143 1.81 -0.09 7.66
N ASP A 144 0.55 0.37 7.60
CA ASP A 144 -0.20 0.41 6.34
C ASP A 144 0.54 1.23 5.27
N ALA A 145 1.07 2.41 5.65
CA ALA A 145 1.82 3.28 4.75
C ALA A 145 3.15 2.65 4.28
N THR A 146 3.90 2.01 5.19
CA THR A 146 5.20 1.43 4.83
C THR A 146 5.06 0.11 4.08
N LEU A 147 3.98 -0.66 4.27
CA LEU A 147 3.65 -1.81 3.44
C LEU A 147 3.25 -1.36 2.03
N LEU A 148 2.44 -0.31 1.90
CA LEU A 148 2.10 0.26 0.61
C LEU A 148 3.35 0.74 -0.16
N ASP A 149 4.29 1.41 0.53
CA ASP A 149 5.58 1.79 -0.06
C ASP A 149 6.40 0.56 -0.48
N ALA A 150 6.42 -0.50 0.33
CA ALA A 150 7.10 -1.74 0.01
C ALA A 150 6.51 -2.43 -1.22
N MET A 151 5.18 -2.42 -1.36
CA MET A 151 4.49 -2.96 -2.54
C MET A 151 4.84 -2.17 -3.81
N ILE A 152 4.91 -0.85 -3.73
CA ILE A 152 5.35 0.01 -4.84
C ILE A 152 6.82 -0.26 -5.19
N ASN A 153 7.66 -0.43 -4.17
CA ASN A 153 9.11 -0.57 -4.30
C ASN A 153 9.58 -2.01 -4.07
N VAL A 154 8.81 -2.99 -4.55
CA VAL A 154 9.05 -4.42 -4.27
C VAL A 154 10.45 -4.89 -4.70
N HIS A 155 11.07 -4.24 -5.69
CA HIS A 155 12.46 -4.48 -6.10
C HIS A 155 13.49 -4.40 -4.95
N LYS A 156 13.20 -3.68 -3.86
CA LYS A 156 14.05 -3.62 -2.66
C LYS A 156 14.05 -4.92 -1.85
N TYR A 157 13.04 -5.77 -2.07
CA TYR A 157 12.80 -7.02 -1.35
C TYR A 157 13.05 -8.26 -2.21
N VAL A 158 13.45 -8.07 -3.47
CA VAL A 158 13.78 -9.15 -4.41
C VAL A 158 15.29 -9.39 -4.41
N THR A 159 15.68 -10.66 -4.25
CA THR A 159 17.10 -11.06 -4.24
C THR A 159 17.62 -11.44 -5.63
N ASP A 160 16.76 -11.94 -6.51
CA ASP A 160 17.14 -12.28 -7.88
C ASP A 160 17.31 -10.99 -8.71
N GLU A 161 18.52 -10.76 -9.23
CA GLU A 161 18.86 -9.52 -9.94
C GLU A 161 18.08 -9.34 -11.26
N ARG A 162 17.68 -10.43 -11.93
CA ARG A 162 16.86 -10.36 -13.14
C ARG A 162 15.43 -9.94 -12.81
N ILE A 163 14.81 -10.53 -11.78
CA ILE A 163 13.47 -10.14 -11.33
C ILE A 163 13.48 -8.70 -10.81
N LYS A 164 14.52 -8.32 -10.06
CA LYS A 164 14.71 -6.95 -9.56
C LYS A 164 14.83 -5.93 -10.68
N ALA A 165 15.53 -6.27 -11.77
CA ALA A 165 15.62 -5.43 -12.95
C ALA A 165 14.25 -5.22 -13.62
N ILE A 166 13.42 -6.26 -13.72
CA ILE A 166 12.05 -6.13 -14.26
C ILE A 166 11.22 -5.16 -13.40
N PHE A 167 11.22 -5.31 -12.07
CA PHE A 167 10.49 -4.39 -11.20
C PHE A 167 11.02 -2.96 -11.25
N LYS A 168 12.35 -2.76 -11.39
CA LYS A 168 12.91 -1.42 -11.59
C LYS A 168 12.42 -0.81 -12.90
N GLN A 169 12.43 -1.58 -13.99
CA GLN A 169 11.93 -1.14 -15.28
C GLN A 169 10.45 -0.74 -15.18
N MET A 170 9.59 -1.60 -14.60
CA MET A 170 8.17 -1.28 -14.40
C MET A 170 7.95 0.02 -13.57
N ILE A 171 8.80 0.28 -12.58
CA ILE A 171 8.75 1.51 -11.78
C ILE A 171 9.18 2.72 -12.61
N ASP A 172 10.18 2.57 -13.46
CA ASP A 172 10.68 3.64 -14.32
C ASP A 172 9.68 3.95 -15.44
N ASP A 173 9.04 2.94 -16.04
CA ASP A 173 7.94 3.10 -17.01
C ASP A 173 6.75 3.86 -16.39
N ARG A 174 6.42 3.55 -15.12
CA ARG A 174 5.43 4.32 -14.36
C ARG A 174 5.85 5.79 -14.16
N LYS A 175 7.14 6.07 -13.96
CA LYS A 175 7.65 7.46 -13.82
C LYS A 175 7.78 8.18 -15.15
N SER A 176 8.00 7.46 -16.25
CA SER A 176 8.00 8.02 -17.60
C SER A 176 6.57 8.29 -18.06
N GLY A 177 5.58 7.61 -17.49
CA GLY A 177 4.17 7.75 -17.85
C GLY A 177 3.86 7.14 -19.22
N GLU A 178 4.69 6.19 -19.64
CA GLU A 178 4.55 5.49 -20.93
C GLU A 178 3.52 4.36 -20.87
N GLU A 179 3.08 3.92 -19.69
CA GLU A 179 2.09 2.85 -19.53
C GLU A 179 1.18 3.06 -18.31
N GLU A 180 0.03 2.36 -18.31
CA GLU A 180 -0.73 1.99 -17.11
C GLU A 180 0.05 0.99 -16.22
N ALA A 181 1.39 1.03 -16.27
CA ALA A 181 2.27 0.11 -15.59
C ALA A 181 2.00 0.22 -14.09
N ALA A 182 1.55 -0.89 -13.53
CA ALA A 182 1.27 -1.11 -12.13
C ALA A 182 2.56 -1.15 -11.29
N GLY A 183 3.54 -0.27 -11.54
CA GLY A 183 4.90 -0.35 -11.00
C GLY A 183 4.91 -0.81 -9.54
N GLY A 184 5.50 -1.99 -9.30
CA GLY A 184 5.39 -2.74 -8.04
C GLY A 184 4.38 -3.89 -8.08
N LEU A 185 3.78 -4.21 -6.93
CA LEU A 185 2.72 -5.20 -6.76
C LEU A 185 1.34 -4.52 -6.74
N GLY A 186 0.43 -5.03 -7.59
CA GLY A 186 -0.92 -4.52 -7.75
C GLY A 186 -0.98 -3.11 -8.35
N THR A 187 -2.17 -2.66 -8.74
CA THR A 187 -2.39 -1.33 -9.31
C THR A 187 -2.78 -0.33 -8.22
N PRO A 188 -2.65 0.99 -8.45
CA PRO A 188 -3.17 1.99 -7.51
C PRO A 188 -4.62 1.75 -7.08
N ALA A 189 -5.45 1.19 -7.97
CA ALA A 189 -6.84 0.88 -7.68
C ALA A 189 -7.04 -0.33 -6.75
N THR A 190 -6.10 -1.28 -6.70
CA THR A 190 -6.30 -2.54 -5.94
C THR A 190 -5.51 -2.62 -4.64
N ARG A 191 -4.43 -1.86 -4.46
CA ARG A 191 -3.52 -1.99 -3.30
C ARG A 191 -4.21 -1.86 -1.95
N HIS A 192 -5.15 -0.93 -1.83
CA HIS A 192 -5.91 -0.70 -0.60
C HIS A 192 -6.79 -1.89 -0.17
N THR A 193 -7.04 -2.86 -1.07
CA THR A 193 -7.89 -4.03 -0.79
C THR A 193 -7.14 -5.21 -0.17
N PHE A 194 -5.80 -5.27 -0.32
CA PHE A 194 -5.05 -6.47 0.06
C PHE A 194 -4.93 -6.64 1.57
N VAL A 195 -4.56 -5.57 2.30
CA VAL A 195 -4.40 -5.65 3.75
C VAL A 195 -5.72 -5.98 4.45
N PRO A 196 -6.87 -5.32 4.14
CA PRO A 196 -8.17 -5.71 4.69
C PRO A 196 -8.49 -7.19 4.42
N LYS A 197 -8.27 -7.66 3.20
CA LYS A 197 -8.52 -9.07 2.84
C LYS A 197 -7.63 -10.05 3.62
N LEU A 198 -6.36 -9.71 3.84
CA LEU A 198 -5.45 -10.54 4.63
C LEU A 198 -5.85 -10.57 6.12
N VAL A 199 -6.39 -9.46 6.64
CA VAL A 199 -6.97 -9.41 7.99
C VAL A 199 -8.24 -10.26 8.08
N ASP A 200 -9.15 -10.14 7.10
CA ASP A 200 -10.39 -10.93 7.04
C ASP A 200 -10.11 -12.43 6.97
N LEU A 201 -9.03 -12.82 6.29
CA LEU A 201 -8.55 -14.21 6.21
C LEU A 201 -7.70 -14.63 7.42
N ALA A 202 -7.58 -13.79 8.45
CA ALA A 202 -6.77 -14.02 9.65
C ALA A 202 -5.28 -14.35 9.36
N GLN A 203 -4.72 -13.81 8.27
CA GLN A 203 -3.32 -14.02 7.89
C GLN A 203 -2.39 -12.97 8.49
N VAL A 204 -2.91 -11.76 8.71
CA VAL A 204 -2.21 -10.65 9.37
C VAL A 204 -3.16 -9.96 10.35
N GLU A 205 -2.61 -9.19 11.27
CA GLU A 205 -3.38 -8.37 12.20
C GLU A 205 -2.69 -7.04 12.46
N PHE A 206 -3.48 -6.02 12.81
CA PHE A 206 -2.98 -4.74 13.28
C PHE A 206 -2.74 -4.78 14.79
N VAL A 207 -1.57 -4.33 15.20
CA VAL A 207 -1.16 -4.24 16.60
C VAL A 207 -0.93 -2.80 16.96
N LYS A 208 -1.59 -2.37 18.04
CA LYS A 208 -1.35 -1.06 18.63
C LYS A 208 -0.01 -1.05 19.35
N PRO A 209 0.87 -0.10 19.06
CA PRO A 209 2.14 0.02 19.77
C PRO A 209 1.91 0.31 21.26
N LYS A 210 2.84 -0.18 22.08
CA LYS A 210 2.95 0.21 23.49
C LYS A 210 3.96 1.36 23.61
N GLY A 211 3.62 2.42 24.34
CA GLY A 211 4.54 3.53 24.62
C GLY A 211 4.46 4.69 23.63
N LYS A 212 5.61 5.25 23.22
CA LYS A 212 5.70 6.52 22.46
C LYS A 212 5.33 6.41 20.98
N GLN A 213 5.36 5.21 20.40
CA GLN A 213 4.86 5.00 19.03
C GLN A 213 3.34 5.10 19.02
N LYS A 214 2.78 5.78 18.03
CA LYS A 214 1.33 6.04 17.91
C LYS A 214 0.66 5.29 16.76
N GLU A 215 1.43 4.85 15.77
CA GLU A 215 0.92 4.23 14.55
C GLU A 215 0.80 2.70 14.73
N GLU A 216 -0.32 2.14 14.30
CA GLU A 216 -0.52 0.68 14.28
C GLU A 216 0.42 0.03 13.27
N PHE A 217 0.90 -1.17 13.60
CA PHE A 217 1.74 -1.97 12.73
C PHE A 217 1.13 -3.34 12.48
N ILE A 218 1.50 -3.93 11.36
CA ILE A 218 1.01 -5.19 10.82
C ILE A 218 1.98 -6.29 11.24
N ILE A 219 1.43 -7.35 11.83
CA ILE A 219 2.17 -8.59 12.07
C ILE A 219 1.48 -9.75 11.35
N SER A 220 2.27 -10.73 10.93
CA SER A 220 1.71 -12.00 10.46
C SER A 220 1.13 -12.78 11.65
N THR A 221 0.03 -13.48 11.43
CA THR A 221 -0.50 -14.43 12.41
C THR A 221 0.24 -15.77 12.31
N GLN A 222 -0.03 -16.70 13.23
CA GLN A 222 0.47 -18.07 13.11
C GLN A 222 -0.05 -18.75 11.83
N ALA A 223 -1.33 -18.53 11.49
CA ALA A 223 -1.94 -19.03 10.27
C ALA A 223 -1.24 -18.47 9.02
N GLY A 224 -0.97 -17.15 8.99
CA GLY A 224 -0.23 -16.48 7.92
C GLY A 224 1.15 -17.06 7.68
N ARG A 225 1.91 -17.27 8.76
CA ARG A 225 3.25 -17.88 8.66
C ARG A 225 3.18 -19.33 8.19
N ALA A 226 2.25 -20.12 8.70
CA ALA A 226 2.08 -21.51 8.29
C ALA A 226 1.67 -21.62 6.81
N LEU A 227 0.79 -20.75 6.33
CA LEU A 227 0.41 -20.70 4.91
C LEU A 227 1.63 -20.41 4.03
N ILE A 228 2.41 -19.37 4.35
CA ILE A 228 3.61 -19.02 3.58
C ILE A 228 4.65 -20.15 3.59
N GLN A 229 4.82 -20.85 4.71
CA GLN A 229 5.73 -22.00 4.81
C GLN A 229 5.26 -23.22 4.00
N ALA A 230 3.95 -23.38 3.84
CA ALA A 230 3.36 -24.51 3.14
C ALA A 230 3.28 -24.30 1.61
N LEU A 231 3.31 -23.04 1.15
CA LEU A 231 3.27 -22.70 -0.27
C LEU A 231 4.65 -22.86 -0.93
N PRO A 232 4.70 -23.28 -2.22
CA PRO A 232 5.92 -23.22 -3.02
C PRO A 232 6.50 -21.80 -3.05
N ALA A 233 7.83 -21.69 -3.09
CA ALA A 233 8.52 -20.40 -3.11
C ALA A 233 8.09 -19.50 -4.28
N GLU A 234 7.72 -20.11 -5.41
CA GLU A 234 7.22 -19.41 -6.60
C GLU A 234 5.92 -18.63 -6.33
N ILE A 235 5.09 -19.07 -5.37
CA ILE A 235 3.81 -18.41 -5.02
C ILE A 235 3.99 -17.45 -3.84
N ALA A 236 4.90 -17.79 -2.92
CA ALA A 236 5.17 -16.98 -1.74
C ALA A 236 6.04 -15.74 -2.03
N LYS A 237 6.67 -15.67 -3.20
CA LYS A 237 7.54 -14.56 -3.63
C LYS A 237 6.86 -13.69 -4.70
N PRO A 238 7.26 -12.41 -4.83
CA PRO A 238 6.69 -11.50 -5.83
C PRO A 238 7.12 -11.83 -7.28
N ASP A 239 8.08 -12.74 -7.46
CA ASP A 239 8.75 -13.04 -8.72
C ASP A 239 7.77 -13.36 -9.87
N MET A 240 6.70 -14.09 -9.59
CA MET A 240 5.70 -14.45 -10.59
C MET A 240 4.97 -13.24 -11.17
N THR A 241 4.76 -12.18 -10.37
CA THR A 241 4.17 -10.94 -10.87
C THR A 241 5.05 -10.32 -11.96
N ALA A 242 6.36 -10.25 -11.74
CA ALA A 242 7.30 -9.71 -12.74
C ALA A 242 7.28 -10.53 -14.04
N LEU A 243 7.21 -11.86 -13.92
CA LEU A 243 7.17 -12.75 -15.09
C LEU A 243 5.88 -12.62 -15.89
N TRP A 244 4.73 -12.49 -15.22
CA TRP A 244 3.45 -12.31 -15.89
C TRP A 244 3.32 -10.95 -16.57
N GLU A 245 3.79 -9.88 -15.93
CA GLU A 245 3.82 -8.55 -16.53
C GLU A 245 4.70 -8.53 -17.79
N THR A 246 5.86 -9.20 -17.72
CA THR A 246 6.72 -9.38 -18.90
C THR A 246 5.97 -10.12 -20.02
N ALA A 247 5.27 -11.21 -19.69
CA ALA A 247 4.51 -11.97 -20.69
C ALA A 247 3.35 -11.15 -21.29
N MET A 248 2.66 -10.34 -20.49
CA MET A 248 1.59 -9.44 -20.95
C MET A 248 2.14 -8.37 -21.90
N ARG A 249 3.31 -7.79 -21.62
CA ARG A 249 3.99 -6.86 -22.54
C ARG A 249 4.40 -7.50 -23.86
N GLU A 250 4.86 -8.75 -23.83
CA GLU A 250 5.17 -9.49 -25.06
C GLU A 250 3.90 -9.70 -25.92
N ILE A 251 2.74 -9.89 -25.30
CA ILE A 251 1.46 -10.00 -26.00
C ILE A 251 1.06 -8.64 -26.59
N GLU A 252 1.13 -7.57 -25.81
CA GLU A 252 0.81 -6.21 -26.26
C GLU A 252 1.69 -5.79 -27.44
N ALA A 253 2.97 -6.15 -27.41
CA ALA A 253 3.90 -5.87 -28.49
C ALA A 253 3.80 -6.85 -29.69
N GLY A 254 2.84 -7.77 -29.68
CA GLY A 254 2.60 -8.74 -30.77
C GLY A 254 3.68 -9.82 -30.90
N ARG A 255 4.56 -9.98 -29.90
CA ARG A 255 5.64 -10.98 -29.89
C ARG A 255 5.22 -12.32 -29.27
N SER A 256 4.10 -12.35 -28.56
CA SER A 256 3.47 -13.56 -28.02
C SER A 256 1.95 -13.52 -28.25
N THR A 257 1.29 -14.66 -28.08
CA THR A 257 -0.18 -14.77 -28.21
C THR A 257 -0.82 -15.08 -26.85
N ILE A 258 -2.09 -14.70 -26.70
CA ILE A 258 -2.90 -15.04 -25.53
C ILE A 258 -2.96 -16.56 -25.36
N ASP A 259 -3.18 -17.32 -26.44
CA ASP A 259 -3.25 -18.78 -26.41
C ASP A 259 -1.98 -19.42 -25.84
N ARG A 260 -0.80 -18.91 -26.25
CA ARG A 260 0.48 -19.38 -25.74
C ARG A 260 0.63 -19.08 -24.25
N PHE A 261 0.26 -17.88 -23.83
CA PHE A 261 0.29 -17.50 -22.41
C PHE A 261 -0.65 -18.38 -21.58
N GLU A 262 -1.91 -18.57 -22.02
CA GLU A 262 -2.87 -19.44 -21.34
C GLU A 262 -2.38 -20.89 -21.24
N ALA A 263 -1.81 -21.45 -22.31
CA ALA A 263 -1.27 -22.80 -22.29
C ALA A 263 -0.14 -22.95 -21.25
N MET A 264 0.74 -21.96 -21.16
CA MET A 264 1.82 -21.92 -20.16
C MET A 264 1.25 -21.83 -18.74
N GLN A 265 0.24 -20.97 -18.51
CA GLN A 265 -0.43 -20.83 -17.22
C GLN A 265 -1.13 -22.12 -16.79
N ARG A 266 -1.85 -22.79 -17.71
CA ARG A 266 -2.50 -24.08 -17.42
C ARG A 266 -1.49 -25.14 -17.00
N SER A 267 -0.39 -25.27 -17.76
CA SER A 267 0.68 -26.23 -17.42
C SER A 267 1.30 -25.95 -16.05
N TRP A 268 1.57 -24.67 -15.75
CA TRP A 268 2.12 -24.27 -14.46
C TRP A 268 1.15 -24.55 -13.30
N ILE A 269 -0.13 -24.16 -13.42
CA ILE A 269 -1.16 -24.43 -12.40
C ILE A 269 -1.27 -25.93 -12.13
N THR A 270 -1.28 -26.77 -13.18
CA THR A 270 -1.34 -28.23 -13.02
C THR A 270 -0.15 -28.76 -12.21
N LYS A 271 1.08 -28.28 -12.50
CA LYS A 271 2.28 -28.68 -11.77
C LYS A 271 2.24 -28.25 -10.31
N VAL A 272 1.88 -26.99 -10.04
CA VAL A 272 1.74 -26.44 -8.68
C VAL A 272 0.72 -27.24 -7.88
N ILE A 273 -0.46 -27.53 -8.45
CA ILE A 273 -1.50 -28.30 -7.76
C ILE A 273 -1.00 -29.71 -7.45
N ALA A 274 -0.29 -30.34 -8.38
CA ALA A 274 0.29 -31.67 -8.15
C ALA A 274 1.32 -31.65 -7.00
N GLU A 275 2.18 -30.62 -6.95
CA GLU A 275 3.15 -30.45 -5.86
C GLU A 275 2.45 -30.23 -4.52
N ILE A 276 1.47 -29.33 -4.46
CA ILE A 276 0.72 -29.05 -3.22
C ILE A 276 -0.02 -30.30 -2.73
N ARG A 277 -0.60 -31.09 -3.62
CA ARG A 277 -1.28 -32.35 -3.26
C ARG A 277 -0.32 -33.41 -2.70
N SER A 278 0.97 -33.34 -3.04
CA SER A 278 1.98 -34.28 -2.54
C SER A 278 2.46 -33.97 -1.11
N LYS A 279 2.10 -32.80 -0.56
CA LYS A 279 2.54 -32.33 0.76
C LYS A 279 1.35 -32.14 1.69
N PRO A 280 1.41 -32.59 2.96
CA PRO A 280 0.36 -32.29 3.92
C PRO A 280 0.36 -30.80 4.27
N LEU A 281 -0.75 -30.11 4.00
CA LEU A 281 -0.97 -28.71 4.39
C LEU A 281 -1.52 -28.66 5.82
N ASN A 282 -0.64 -28.54 6.81
CA ASN A 282 -1.06 -28.35 8.21
C ASN A 282 -1.04 -26.85 8.57
N ILE A 283 -2.09 -26.14 8.15
CA ILE A 283 -2.25 -24.70 8.40
C ILE A 283 -3.21 -24.54 9.59
N PRO A 284 -2.77 -23.97 10.73
CA PRO A 284 -3.66 -23.66 11.83
C PRO A 284 -4.74 -22.69 11.35
N TYR A 285 -5.98 -23.16 11.24
CA TYR A 285 -7.12 -22.32 10.88
C TYR A 285 -7.89 -21.94 12.14
N THR A 286 -7.75 -20.68 12.56
CA THR A 286 -8.70 -20.06 13.47
C THR A 286 -9.75 -19.38 12.62
N ALA A 287 -11.00 -19.85 12.67
CA ALA A 287 -12.10 -19.16 12.02
C ALA A 287 -12.12 -17.69 12.51
N PRO A 288 -12.21 -16.70 11.61
CA PRO A 288 -12.23 -15.31 12.02
C PRO A 288 -13.37 -15.10 13.01
N ALA A 289 -13.07 -14.44 14.13
CA ALA A 289 -14.11 -13.98 15.04
C ALA A 289 -15.05 -13.11 14.21
N LYS A 290 -16.35 -13.45 14.19
CA LYS A 290 -17.36 -12.67 13.49
C LYS A 290 -17.33 -11.24 14.05
N ALA A 291 -16.59 -10.35 13.41
CA ALA A 291 -16.68 -8.92 13.68
C ALA A 291 -18.14 -8.54 13.42
N GLY A 292 -18.80 -7.95 14.42
CA GLY A 292 -20.19 -7.53 14.32
C GLY A 292 -20.38 -6.69 13.07
N VAL A 293 -21.08 -7.26 12.09
CA VAL A 293 -21.36 -6.61 10.81
C VAL A 293 -22.27 -5.42 11.08
N GLY A 294 -21.69 -4.23 11.02
CA GLY A 294 -22.45 -3.03 10.68
C GLY A 294 -23.14 -3.26 9.34
N LYS A 295 -24.44 -2.94 9.27
CA LYS A 295 -25.31 -3.13 8.10
C LYS A 295 -24.70 -2.48 6.84
N GLY A 296 -23.95 -3.25 6.08
CA GLY A 296 -23.59 -2.96 4.69
C GLY A 296 -24.35 -3.91 3.78
N ASN A 297 -25.26 -3.38 2.97
CA ASN A 297 -25.95 -4.15 1.94
C ASN A 297 -24.94 -4.59 0.87
N GLY A 298 -24.58 -5.86 0.86
CA GLY A 298 -23.70 -6.45 -0.15
C GLY A 298 -23.52 -7.95 0.07
N SER A 299 -24.44 -8.75 -0.45
CA SER A 299 -24.42 -10.20 -0.33
C SER A 299 -23.28 -10.84 -1.14
N SER A 300 -22.32 -11.50 -0.49
CA SER A 300 -21.55 -12.60 -1.09
C SER A 300 -20.83 -13.45 -0.03
N GLY A 301 -21.61 -14.23 0.73
CA GLY A 301 -21.12 -15.42 1.42
C GLY A 301 -21.36 -16.68 0.57
N PRO A 302 -20.61 -17.79 0.80
CA PRO A 302 -20.79 -19.02 0.04
C PRO A 302 -22.21 -19.57 0.27
N ARG A 303 -22.98 -19.69 -0.83
CA ARG A 303 -24.36 -20.19 -0.79
C ARG A 303 -24.34 -21.71 -0.63
N VAL A 304 -24.75 -22.20 0.55
CA VAL A 304 -25.17 -23.60 0.72
C VAL A 304 -26.38 -23.83 -0.20
N ALA A 305 -26.34 -24.85 -1.04
CA ALA A 305 -27.42 -25.16 -1.96
C ALA A 305 -28.72 -25.48 -1.19
N PRO A 306 -29.90 -24.98 -1.61
CA PRO A 306 -31.16 -25.33 -0.96
C PRO A 306 -31.47 -26.82 -1.06
N GLU A 307 -31.94 -27.44 0.03
CA GLU A 307 -32.30 -28.87 0.07
C GLU A 307 -33.83 -29.05 0.06
N PRO A 308 -34.39 -29.99 -0.72
CA PRO A 308 -35.82 -30.29 -0.69
C PRO A 308 -36.27 -30.87 0.66
N VAL A 309 -37.37 -30.36 1.21
CA VAL A 309 -37.95 -30.84 2.48
C VAL A 309 -38.86 -32.07 2.29
N GLY A 310 -39.20 -32.41 1.05
CA GLY A 310 -40.05 -33.57 0.73
C GLY A 310 -41.55 -33.36 0.94
N ARG A 311 -42.01 -32.13 1.22
CA ARG A 311 -43.44 -31.77 1.29
C ARG A 311 -43.77 -30.53 0.46
N ALA A 312 -45.02 -30.44 0.00
CA ALA A 312 -45.53 -29.32 -0.78
C ALA A 312 -45.95 -28.13 0.11
N CYS A 313 -45.85 -26.93 -0.44
CA CYS A 313 -46.25 -25.70 0.21
C CYS A 313 -47.77 -25.67 0.41
N PRO A 314 -48.28 -25.45 1.63
CA PRO A 314 -49.72 -25.46 1.91
C PRO A 314 -50.46 -24.27 1.27
N GLN A 315 -49.75 -23.24 0.82
CA GLN A 315 -50.36 -22.06 0.19
C GLN A 315 -50.47 -22.15 -1.33
N CYS A 316 -49.59 -22.89 -2.01
CA CYS A 316 -49.54 -22.89 -3.49
C CYS A 316 -49.16 -24.23 -4.12
N GLY A 317 -48.97 -25.29 -3.32
CA GLY A 317 -48.60 -26.62 -3.82
C GLY A 317 -47.17 -26.78 -4.34
N SER A 318 -46.39 -25.71 -4.45
CA SER A 318 -44.99 -25.77 -4.91
C SER A 318 -44.05 -26.42 -3.87
N GLN A 319 -42.87 -26.90 -4.28
CA GLN A 319 -41.94 -27.57 -3.39
C GLN A 319 -41.39 -26.64 -2.29
N LEU A 320 -41.26 -27.17 -1.06
CA LEU A 320 -40.59 -26.48 0.03
C LEU A 320 -39.09 -26.82 0.07
N MET A 321 -38.27 -25.78 0.23
CA MET A 321 -36.81 -25.89 0.25
C MET A 321 -36.26 -25.37 1.58
N LYS A 322 -35.37 -26.12 2.21
CA LYS A 322 -34.56 -25.67 3.35
C LYS A 322 -33.45 -24.76 2.84
N ARG A 323 -33.37 -23.55 3.39
CA ARG A 323 -32.47 -22.47 2.97
C ARG A 323 -31.76 -21.90 4.19
N MET A 324 -30.57 -21.33 3.98
CA MET A 324 -29.85 -20.63 5.04
C MET A 324 -30.05 -19.12 4.91
N GLY A 325 -30.64 -18.49 5.93
CA GLY A 325 -30.82 -17.05 6.03
C GLY A 325 -29.91 -16.44 7.09
N GLY A 326 -29.91 -15.10 7.21
CA GLY A 326 -29.11 -14.38 8.21
C GLY A 326 -29.42 -14.75 9.66
N ASN A 327 -30.61 -15.28 9.93
CA ASN A 327 -31.09 -15.69 11.26
C ASN A 327 -31.07 -17.21 11.50
N GLY A 328 -30.49 -18.01 10.59
CA GLY A 328 -30.49 -19.47 10.70
C GLY A 328 -31.17 -20.19 9.52
N PRO A 329 -31.28 -21.53 9.59
CA PRO A 329 -31.99 -22.31 8.59
C PRO A 329 -33.51 -22.07 8.67
N PHE A 330 -34.13 -21.90 7.50
CA PHE A 330 -35.58 -21.76 7.38
C PHE A 330 -36.08 -22.53 6.17
N ILE A 331 -37.36 -22.90 6.18
CA ILE A 331 -38.04 -23.54 5.05
C ILE A 331 -38.76 -22.44 4.27
N GLY A 332 -38.51 -22.36 2.97
CA GLY A 332 -39.15 -21.38 2.08
C GLY A 332 -39.74 -22.04 0.84
N CYS A 333 -40.87 -21.53 0.38
CA CYS A 333 -41.50 -21.98 -0.86
C CYS A 333 -40.66 -21.62 -2.09
N GLU A 334 -40.50 -22.55 -3.03
CA GLU A 334 -39.84 -22.28 -4.31
C GLU A 334 -40.67 -21.33 -5.21
N GLY A 335 -42.00 -21.38 -5.09
CA GLY A 335 -42.95 -20.47 -5.76
C GLY A 335 -42.94 -19.03 -5.24
N PHE A 336 -41.91 -18.60 -4.51
CA PHE A 336 -41.82 -17.22 -4.05
C PHE A 336 -41.67 -16.20 -5.19
N ARG A 337 -41.06 -16.63 -6.31
CA ARG A 337 -40.92 -15.79 -7.51
C ARG A 337 -42.26 -15.54 -8.20
N SER A 338 -43.22 -16.45 -8.03
CA SER A 338 -44.60 -16.32 -8.49
C SER A 338 -45.54 -15.72 -7.43
N GLY A 339 -44.98 -15.20 -6.33
CA GLY A 339 -45.72 -14.40 -5.33
C GLY A 339 -46.06 -15.13 -4.02
N CYS A 340 -45.72 -16.42 -3.86
CA CYS A 340 -45.98 -17.14 -2.61
C CYS A 340 -45.04 -16.68 -1.47
N LYS A 341 -45.60 -16.30 -0.32
CA LYS A 341 -44.82 -15.79 0.84
C LYS A 341 -44.65 -16.80 1.98
N TYR A 342 -44.94 -18.08 1.73
CA TYR A 342 -44.85 -19.10 2.77
C TYR A 342 -43.40 -19.34 3.22
N THR A 343 -43.17 -19.19 4.53
CA THR A 343 -41.92 -19.51 5.21
C THR A 343 -42.20 -20.13 6.57
N GLU A 344 -41.36 -21.06 7.00
CA GLU A 344 -41.41 -21.70 8.30
C GLU A 344 -40.01 -21.73 8.92
N GLN A 345 -39.89 -21.46 10.21
CA GLN A 345 -38.60 -21.59 10.89
C GLN A 345 -38.32 -23.05 11.21
N VAL A 346 -37.08 -23.49 10.96
CA VAL A 346 -36.64 -24.80 11.43
C VAL A 346 -36.34 -24.63 12.92
N ALA A 347 -37.11 -25.28 13.79
CA ALA A 347 -36.83 -25.30 15.22
C ALA A 347 -35.39 -25.82 15.45
N ALA A 348 -34.68 -25.20 16.39
CA ALA A 348 -33.29 -25.48 16.71
C ALA A 348 -33.07 -26.93 17.17
#